data_AF-A0A7S7PQE2-F1
#
_entry.id   AF-A0A7S7PQE2-F1
#
_cell.length_a   1.000
_cell.length_b   1.000
_cell.length_c   1.000
_cell.angle_alpha   90.00
_cell.angle_beta   90.00
_cell.angle_gamma   90.00
#
_symmetry.space_group_name_H-M   'P 1'
#
loop_
_entity.id
_entity.type
_entity.pdbx_description
1 polymer ?
#
loop_
_entity_poly.entity_id
_entity_poly.type
_entity_poly.pdbx_seq_one_letter_code
_entity_poly.pdbx_strand_id
1 'polypeptide(L)'
;MTISKRTLEEVQKAFEAQYKALQASCRAYDAGEKWEAMRIATTVHTLVHDHGKNYHSILTQLGIRGSFRFLSSGRVRGDGELAWSPLVKAEMTQDGIKCHPMLDEGPQTSRNNVWTHEYVQFPTWWEKEKISRGTKFGLSRRGLVFALRNKEGGGHFGDLDDPRYVELKEDKRLSPNLPEIESAMMRQIGWEMIMTFERRS
;
A
#
# COMPACT_ATOMS: atom_id res chain seq x y z
N MET A 1 8.04 22.41 -28.48
CA MET A 1 6.93 21.44 -28.30
C MET A 1 5.97 22.01 -27.27
N THR A 2 4.75 22.35 -27.67
CA THR A 2 3.73 22.85 -26.74
C THR A 2 3.18 21.65 -25.98
N ILE A 3 3.43 21.58 -24.68
CA ILE A 3 2.85 20.54 -23.82
C ILE A 3 1.35 20.84 -23.73
N SER A 4 0.54 20.04 -24.42
CA SER A 4 -0.92 20.10 -24.27
C SER A 4 -1.28 19.57 -22.89
N LYS A 5 -1.89 20.40 -22.03
CA LYS A 5 -2.41 19.96 -20.74
C LYS A 5 -3.68 19.16 -20.96
N ARG A 6 -3.82 18.03 -20.25
CA ARG A 6 -5.06 17.25 -20.25
C ARG A 6 -6.22 18.09 -19.73
N THR A 7 -7.40 17.90 -20.30
CA THR A 7 -8.63 18.51 -19.79
C THR A 7 -9.06 17.83 -18.48
N LEU A 8 -9.91 18.51 -17.70
CA LEU A 8 -10.46 17.91 -16.48
C LEU A 8 -11.23 16.61 -16.77
N GLU A 9 -11.95 16.56 -17.89
CA GLU A 9 -12.70 15.38 -18.32
C GLU A 9 -11.76 14.19 -18.64
N GLU A 10 -10.63 14.44 -19.31
CA GLU A 10 -9.63 13.40 -19.58
C GLU A 10 -9.00 12.86 -18.29
N VAL A 11 -8.71 13.74 -17.32
CA VAL A 11 -8.18 13.33 -16.02
C VAL A 11 -9.22 12.53 -15.23
N GLN A 12 -10.50 12.91 -15.30
CA GLN A 12 -11.60 12.18 -14.67
C GLN A 12 -11.76 10.77 -15.27
N LYS A 13 -11.74 10.65 -16.60
CA LYS A 13 -11.76 9.34 -17.28
C LYS A 13 -10.55 8.50 -16.90
N ALA A 14 -9.36 9.11 -16.78
CA ALA A 14 -8.16 8.42 -16.34
C ALA A 14 -8.29 7.94 -14.88
N PHE A 15 -8.87 8.74 -13.99
CA PHE A 15 -9.17 8.34 -12.61
C PHE A 15 -10.08 7.11 -12.58
N GLU A 16 -11.21 7.14 -13.29
CA GLU A 16 -12.15 6.03 -13.35
C GLU A 16 -11.51 4.75 -13.90
N ALA A 17 -10.68 4.87 -14.93
CA ALA A 17 -9.96 3.74 -15.49
C ALA A 17 -8.96 3.14 -14.48
N GLN A 18 -8.17 4.00 -13.80
CA GLN A 18 -7.23 3.53 -12.76
C GLN A 18 -7.96 2.96 -11.54
N TYR A 19 -9.11 3.52 -11.17
CA TYR A 19 -9.92 2.98 -10.08
C TYR A 19 -10.46 1.58 -10.41
N LYS A 20 -11.02 1.39 -11.61
CA LYS A 20 -11.47 0.08 -12.08
C LYS A 20 -10.31 -0.92 -12.17
N ALA A 21 -9.15 -0.48 -12.63
CA ALA A 21 -7.94 -1.32 -12.68
C ALA A 21 -7.50 -1.74 -11.28
N LEU A 22 -7.49 -0.82 -10.31
CA LEU A 22 -7.16 -1.13 -8.92
C LEU A 22 -8.10 -2.19 -8.35
N GLN A 23 -9.42 -2.03 -8.54
CA GLN A 23 -10.42 -3.00 -8.09
C GLN A 23 -10.23 -4.37 -8.75
N ALA A 24 -9.94 -4.40 -10.06
CA ALA A 24 -9.71 -5.65 -10.78
C ALA A 24 -8.45 -6.38 -10.28
N SER A 25 -7.34 -5.66 -10.11
CA SER A 25 -6.09 -6.22 -9.57
C SER A 25 -6.27 -6.72 -8.14
N CYS A 26 -7.00 -6.00 -7.29
CA CYS A 26 -7.35 -6.46 -5.95
C CYS A 26 -8.14 -7.77 -5.97
N ARG A 27 -9.18 -7.89 -6.82
CA ARG A 27 -9.96 -9.13 -6.95
C ARG A 27 -9.12 -10.30 -7.46
N ALA A 28 -8.25 -10.06 -8.44
CA ALA A 28 -7.38 -11.11 -8.97
C ALA A 28 -6.37 -11.58 -7.92
N TYR A 29 -5.79 -10.66 -7.14
CA TYR A 29 -4.94 -11.01 -6.00
C TYR A 29 -5.70 -11.88 -4.98
N ASP A 30 -6.95 -11.53 -4.66
CA ASP A 30 -7.79 -12.27 -3.73
C ASP A 30 -8.16 -13.66 -4.27
N ALA A 31 -8.21 -13.82 -5.60
CA ALA A 31 -8.40 -15.09 -6.29
C ALA A 31 -7.11 -15.96 -6.37
N GLY A 32 -5.97 -15.48 -5.85
CA GLY A 32 -4.71 -16.22 -5.80
C GLY A 32 -3.62 -15.69 -6.73
N GLU A 33 -3.90 -14.70 -7.56
CA GLU A 33 -2.91 -14.11 -8.49
C GLU A 33 -1.99 -13.12 -7.77
N LYS A 34 -1.09 -13.62 -6.92
CA LYS A 34 -0.27 -12.80 -6.01
C LYS A 34 0.61 -11.77 -6.70
N TRP A 35 1.01 -12.02 -7.94
CA TRP A 35 1.78 -11.10 -8.78
C TRP A 35 1.04 -9.77 -9.06
N GLU A 36 -0.30 -9.74 -8.94
CA GLU A 36 -1.08 -8.51 -9.10
C GLU A 36 -0.73 -7.44 -8.05
N ALA A 37 -0.04 -7.78 -6.96
CA ALA A 37 0.52 -6.80 -6.03
C ALA A 37 1.38 -5.73 -6.73
N MET A 38 2.12 -6.08 -7.78
CA MET A 38 2.93 -5.13 -8.56
C MET A 38 2.06 -4.16 -9.38
N ARG A 39 0.92 -4.65 -9.91
CA ARG A 39 -0.05 -3.82 -10.63
C ARG A 39 -0.81 -2.91 -9.68
N ILE A 40 -1.18 -3.40 -8.49
CA ILE A 40 -1.73 -2.58 -7.40
C ILE A 40 -0.73 -1.45 -7.06
N ALA A 41 0.56 -1.76 -6.85
CA ALA A 41 1.59 -0.75 -6.56
C ALA A 41 1.69 0.31 -7.68
N THR A 42 1.71 -0.13 -8.93
CA THR A 42 1.79 0.77 -10.09
C THR A 42 0.58 1.70 -10.17
N THR A 43 -0.63 1.16 -10.01
CA THR A 43 -1.87 1.96 -10.04
C THR A 43 -1.94 2.93 -8.87
N VAL A 44 -1.59 2.52 -7.65
CA VAL A 44 -1.53 3.42 -6.49
C VAL A 44 -0.54 4.56 -6.73
N HIS A 45 0.66 4.26 -7.24
CA HIS A 45 1.66 5.28 -7.58
C HIS A 45 1.10 6.30 -8.58
N THR A 46 0.49 5.86 -9.67
CA THR A 46 -0.13 6.75 -10.68
C THR A 46 -1.24 7.63 -10.09
N LEU A 47 -2.01 7.08 -9.15
CA LEU A 47 -3.10 7.82 -8.49
C LEU A 47 -2.56 8.92 -7.58
N VAL A 48 -1.47 8.70 -6.83
CA VAL A 48 -1.12 9.54 -5.67
C VAL A 48 0.24 10.23 -5.71
N HIS A 49 1.20 9.71 -6.48
CA HIS A 49 2.57 10.20 -6.46
C HIS A 49 2.84 11.27 -7.53
N ASP A 50 3.33 12.43 -7.10
CA ASP A 50 3.89 13.44 -7.98
C ASP A 50 5.42 13.27 -8.06
N HIS A 51 5.99 13.42 -9.26
CA HIS A 51 7.42 13.37 -9.50
C HIS A 51 7.93 14.62 -10.22
N GLY A 52 8.79 15.38 -9.54
CA GLY A 52 9.35 16.62 -10.08
C GLY A 52 8.29 17.66 -10.45
N LYS A 53 8.60 18.54 -11.40
CA LYS A 53 7.72 19.65 -11.80
C LYS A 53 6.66 19.28 -12.85
N ASN A 54 6.84 18.14 -13.53
CA ASN A 54 6.08 17.82 -14.75
C ASN A 54 5.20 16.58 -14.63
N TYR A 55 5.41 15.74 -13.61
CA TYR A 55 4.61 14.55 -13.40
C TYR A 55 3.74 14.72 -12.17
N HIS A 56 2.47 15.06 -12.40
CA HIS A 56 1.47 15.13 -11.35
C HIS A 56 0.61 13.87 -11.35
N SER A 57 0.35 13.34 -10.17
CA SER A 57 -0.61 12.27 -9.96
C SER A 57 -2.01 12.67 -10.40
N ILE A 58 -2.86 11.68 -10.66
CA ILE A 58 -4.26 11.92 -11.03
C ILE A 58 -4.98 12.72 -9.94
N LEU A 59 -4.79 12.38 -8.66
CA LEU A 59 -5.44 13.09 -7.57
C LEU A 59 -4.96 14.54 -7.41
N THR A 60 -3.71 14.85 -7.74
CA THR A 60 -3.22 16.23 -7.81
C THR A 60 -3.83 16.98 -8.98
N GLN A 61 -3.90 16.37 -10.16
CA GLN A 61 -4.50 16.99 -11.35
C GLN A 61 -5.99 17.28 -11.16
N LEU A 62 -6.70 16.45 -10.41
CA LEU A 62 -8.09 16.69 -10.01
C LEU A 62 -8.24 17.70 -8.86
N GLY A 63 -7.14 18.16 -8.24
CA GLY A 63 -7.18 19.10 -7.11
C GLY A 63 -7.68 18.51 -5.79
N ILE A 64 -7.85 17.18 -5.70
CA ILE A 64 -8.51 16.52 -4.57
C ILE A 64 -7.56 15.85 -3.59
N ARG A 65 -6.28 15.62 -3.95
CA ARG A 65 -5.31 14.91 -3.08
C ARG A 65 -5.20 15.50 -1.67
N GLY A 66 -5.12 16.83 -1.56
CA GLY A 66 -5.04 17.53 -0.27
C GLY A 66 -6.38 17.65 0.47
N SER A 67 -7.51 17.47 -0.24
CA SER A 67 -8.86 17.50 0.35
C SER A 67 -9.29 16.14 0.93
N PHE A 68 -8.64 15.06 0.48
CA PHE A 68 -8.96 13.72 0.93
C PHE A 68 -8.35 13.42 2.30
N ARG A 69 -9.13 12.74 3.12
CA ARG A 69 -8.60 11.94 4.21
C ARG A 69 -8.55 10.50 3.73
N PHE A 70 -7.39 9.87 3.85
CA PHE A 70 -7.13 8.51 3.40
C PHE A 70 -7.33 7.55 4.56
N LEU A 71 -7.97 6.42 4.28
CA LEU A 71 -8.09 5.33 5.25
C LEU A 71 -6.71 4.81 5.61
N SER A 72 -6.37 4.85 6.90
CA SER A 72 -5.19 4.19 7.44
C SER A 72 -5.62 3.03 8.31
N SER A 73 -5.16 1.85 7.90
CA SER A 73 -5.19 0.60 8.66
C SER A 73 -3.83 0.27 9.28
N GLY A 74 -2.87 1.20 9.32
CA GLY A 74 -1.52 0.91 9.84
C GLY A 74 -1.30 1.28 11.31
N ARG A 75 -2.32 1.80 12.00
CA ARG A 75 -2.20 2.36 13.35
C ARG A 75 -2.64 1.36 14.42
N VAL A 76 -1.69 0.58 14.93
CA VAL A 76 -1.87 -0.11 16.22
C VAL A 76 -1.59 0.91 17.33
N ARG A 77 -2.54 1.11 18.25
CA ARG A 77 -2.28 1.76 19.54
C ARG A 77 -1.80 0.68 20.52
N GLY A 78 -0.54 0.74 20.97
CA GLY A 78 0.03 -0.18 21.95
C GLY A 78 1.49 -0.56 21.69
N ASP A 79 2.17 -1.03 22.74
CA ASP A 79 3.64 -1.10 22.83
C ASP A 79 4.19 -2.54 22.67
N GLY A 80 3.37 -3.47 22.16
CA GLY A 80 3.69 -4.90 22.10
C GLY A 80 4.41 -5.38 20.83
N GLU A 81 5.12 -6.50 20.93
CA GLU A 81 5.94 -7.11 19.87
C GLU A 81 5.14 -7.52 18.60
N LEU A 82 3.83 -7.78 18.71
CA LEU A 82 2.96 -8.04 17.54
C LEU A 82 2.65 -6.80 16.68
N ALA A 83 3.21 -5.63 17.01
CA ALA A 83 3.07 -4.41 16.22
C ALA A 83 3.99 -4.35 14.97
N TRP A 84 4.73 -5.43 14.66
CA TRP A 84 5.80 -5.46 13.68
C TRP A 84 5.33 -5.24 12.22
N SER A 85 4.14 -5.71 11.83
CA SER A 85 3.51 -5.40 10.54
C SER A 85 1.99 -5.24 10.69
N PRO A 86 1.50 -4.03 11.00
CA PRO A 86 0.08 -3.76 11.25
C PRO A 86 -0.78 -3.84 9.99
N LEU A 87 -0.34 -4.43 8.88
CA LEU A 87 -1.14 -4.53 7.66
C LEU A 87 -1.48 -5.98 7.25
N VAL A 88 -0.89 -6.97 7.93
CA VAL A 88 -1.01 -8.38 7.54
C VAL A 88 -1.38 -9.26 8.74
N LYS A 89 -2.12 -10.33 8.45
CA LYS A 89 -2.28 -11.48 9.35
C LYS A 89 -1.43 -12.63 8.83
N ALA A 90 -0.75 -13.33 9.73
CA ALA A 90 -0.02 -14.55 9.41
C ALA A 90 -0.87 -15.76 9.84
N GLU A 91 -1.07 -16.70 8.93
CA GLU A 91 -1.79 -17.94 9.16
C GLU A 91 -0.80 -19.11 9.08
N MET A 92 -0.79 -19.96 10.12
CA MET A 92 -0.02 -21.20 10.10
C MET A 92 -0.85 -22.29 9.42
N THR A 93 -0.38 -22.80 8.29
CA THR A 93 -1.01 -23.89 7.54
C THR A 93 -0.12 -25.14 7.55
N GLN A 94 -0.63 -26.27 7.06
CA GLN A 94 0.17 -27.49 6.90
C GLN A 94 1.36 -27.30 5.95
N ASP A 95 1.26 -26.35 5.01
CA ASP A 95 2.30 -26.03 4.01
C ASP A 95 3.27 -24.93 4.48
N GLY A 96 3.15 -24.48 5.74
CA GLY A 96 3.93 -23.37 6.30
C GLY A 96 3.10 -22.12 6.56
N ILE A 97 3.78 -20.98 6.76
CA ILE A 97 3.12 -19.70 7.05
C ILE A 97 2.66 -19.02 5.77
N LYS A 98 1.41 -18.54 5.76
CA LYS A 98 0.85 -17.69 4.70
C LYS A 98 0.54 -16.30 5.25
N CYS A 99 0.89 -15.27 4.50
CA CYS A 99 0.55 -13.89 4.82
C CYS A 99 -0.70 -13.45 4.06
N HIS A 100 -1.63 -12.84 4.76
CA HIS A 100 -2.87 -12.32 4.19
C HIS A 100 -3.05 -10.84 4.57
N PRO A 101 -3.64 -10.01 3.68
CA PRO A 101 -4.07 -8.66 4.08
C PRO A 101 -5.11 -8.76 5.20
N MET A 102 -5.14 -7.78 6.10
CA MET A 102 -6.14 -7.75 7.17
C MET A 102 -7.52 -7.25 6.72
N LEU A 103 -7.58 -6.48 5.63
CA LEU A 103 -8.77 -5.82 5.11
C LEU A 103 -9.54 -5.13 6.24
N ASP A 104 -10.83 -5.44 6.40
CA ASP A 104 -11.71 -4.93 7.45
C ASP A 104 -11.69 -5.76 8.75
N GLU A 105 -11.03 -6.92 8.76
CA GLU A 105 -11.02 -7.85 9.90
C GLU A 105 -10.22 -7.30 11.11
N GLY A 106 -9.31 -6.34 10.90
CA GLY A 106 -8.37 -5.82 11.91
C GLY A 106 -7.41 -6.92 12.42
N PRO A 107 -6.40 -6.60 13.27
CA PRO A 107 -5.54 -7.62 13.83
C PRO A 107 -6.20 -8.34 15.00
N GLN A 108 -5.83 -9.60 15.13
CA GLN A 108 -6.39 -10.56 16.05
C GLN A 108 -5.97 -10.36 17.53
N THR A 109 -5.41 -9.20 17.92
CA THR A 109 -4.71 -9.06 19.20
C THR A 109 -5.39 -8.15 20.23
N SER A 110 -5.85 -8.84 21.28
CA SER A 110 -6.09 -8.41 22.66
C SER A 110 -7.35 -7.57 22.94
N ARG A 111 -8.11 -8.05 23.95
CA ARG A 111 -9.40 -7.58 24.46
C ARG A 111 -9.50 -6.07 24.79
N ASN A 112 -8.38 -5.34 24.79
CA ASN A 112 -8.30 -3.93 25.21
C ASN A 112 -7.62 -2.99 24.19
N ASN A 113 -7.12 -3.48 23.05
CA ASN A 113 -6.56 -2.60 22.02
C ASN A 113 -7.64 -2.25 20.99
N VAL A 114 -8.18 -1.03 21.08
CA VAL A 114 -9.16 -0.54 20.10
C VAL A 114 -8.44 -0.30 18.78
N TRP A 115 -8.61 -1.24 17.86
CA TRP A 115 -8.20 -1.05 16.49
C TRP A 115 -9.15 -0.09 15.81
N THR A 116 -8.62 1.07 15.43
CA THR A 116 -9.41 2.08 14.72
C THR A 116 -8.78 2.32 13.37
N HIS A 117 -9.50 1.94 12.33
CA HIS A 117 -9.34 2.53 11.02
C HIS A 117 -9.51 4.05 11.15
N GLU A 118 -8.45 4.81 10.92
CA GLU A 118 -8.47 6.26 11.02
C GLU A 118 -8.34 6.88 9.63
N TYR A 119 -9.11 7.92 9.37
CA TYR A 119 -8.94 8.71 8.16
C TYR A 119 -7.93 9.83 8.41
N VAL A 120 -6.78 9.78 7.76
CA VAL A 120 -5.65 10.70 7.99
C VAL A 120 -5.34 11.55 6.76
N GLN A 121 -4.58 12.63 6.94
CA GLN A 121 -4.15 13.48 5.82
C GLN A 121 -3.17 12.75 4.90
N PHE A 122 -3.16 13.08 3.60
CA PHE A 122 -2.32 12.41 2.60
C PHE A 122 -0.83 12.27 3.00
N PRO A 123 -0.11 13.33 3.45
CA PRO A 123 1.29 13.18 3.82
C PRO A 123 1.50 12.19 4.98
N THR A 124 0.52 12.11 5.89
CA THR A 124 0.54 11.17 7.00
C THR A 124 0.38 9.74 6.51
N TRP A 125 -0.64 9.48 5.68
CA TRP A 125 -0.90 8.15 5.10
C TRP A 125 0.26 7.66 4.21
N TRP A 126 0.77 8.53 3.34
CA TRP A 126 1.73 8.19 2.29
C TRP A 126 3.17 8.04 2.81
N GLU A 127 3.64 8.98 3.63
CA GLU A 127 5.07 9.12 3.94
C GLU A 127 5.41 8.97 5.42
N LYS A 128 4.60 9.55 6.32
CA LYS A 128 4.95 9.64 7.75
C LYS A 128 4.66 8.35 8.51
N GLU A 129 3.55 7.69 8.20
CA GLU A 129 3.18 6.44 8.87
C GLU A 129 4.11 5.31 8.49
N LYS A 130 4.61 4.61 9.52
CA LYS A 130 5.40 3.40 9.38
C LYS A 130 4.48 2.19 9.45
N ILE A 131 4.48 1.42 8.36
CA ILE A 131 3.67 0.22 8.15
C ILE A 131 4.47 -1.07 8.37
N SER A 132 5.76 -0.96 8.67
CA SER A 132 6.53 -1.98 9.37
C SER A 132 7.20 -1.32 10.59
N ARG A 133 7.06 -1.91 11.77
CA ARG A 133 7.67 -1.46 13.02
C ARG A 133 8.72 -2.48 13.46
N GLY A 134 9.73 -2.03 14.20
CA GLY A 134 10.84 -2.89 14.62
C GLY A 134 12.01 -2.90 13.63
N THR A 135 11.79 -2.74 12.32
CA THR A 135 12.89 -2.50 11.37
C THR A 135 13.67 -1.23 11.74
N LYS A 136 15.00 -1.25 11.64
CA LYS A 136 15.91 -0.13 11.95
C LYS A 136 15.51 1.15 11.21
N PHE A 137 14.92 1.02 10.02
CA PHE A 137 14.61 2.16 9.16
C PHE A 137 13.12 2.50 9.05
N GLY A 138 12.21 1.54 9.30
CA GLY A 138 10.76 1.71 9.20
C GLY A 138 10.27 1.95 7.77
N LEU A 139 9.44 1.05 7.23
CA LEU A 139 8.87 1.19 5.89
C LEU A 139 7.57 2.01 5.91
N SER A 140 7.40 2.93 4.96
CA SER A 140 6.13 3.63 4.73
C SER A 140 5.40 3.07 3.50
N ARG A 141 4.13 3.45 3.30
CA ARG A 141 3.37 3.08 2.09
C ARG A 141 4.08 3.52 0.81
N ARG A 142 4.61 4.76 0.80
CA ARG A 142 5.47 5.24 -0.29
C ARG A 142 6.64 4.31 -0.55
N GLY A 143 7.37 3.92 0.50
CA GLY A 143 8.53 3.03 0.36
C GLY A 143 8.16 1.68 -0.27
N LEU A 144 7.10 1.03 0.24
CA LEU A 144 6.63 -0.25 -0.28
C LEU A 144 6.19 -0.16 -1.75
N VAL A 145 5.38 0.85 -2.09
CA VAL A 145 4.90 1.06 -3.47
C VAL A 145 6.07 1.27 -4.43
N PHE A 146 7.07 2.05 -4.04
CA PHE A 146 8.26 2.26 -4.86
C PHE A 146 9.06 0.98 -5.07
N ALA A 147 9.25 0.18 -4.02
CA ALA A 147 9.97 -1.07 -4.10
C ALA A 147 9.28 -2.04 -5.07
N LEU A 148 7.98 -2.28 -4.89
CA LEU A 148 7.23 -3.22 -5.73
C LEU A 148 7.08 -2.76 -7.18
N ARG A 149 6.78 -1.48 -7.42
CA ARG A 149 6.65 -0.93 -8.78
C ARG A 149 7.98 -1.01 -9.53
N ASN A 150 9.05 -0.54 -8.92
CA ASN A 150 10.29 -0.30 -9.65
C ASN A 150 11.15 -1.55 -9.78
N LYS A 151 11.23 -2.36 -8.72
CA LYS A 151 12.21 -3.45 -8.61
C LYS A 151 11.65 -4.81 -8.99
N GLU A 152 10.41 -5.08 -8.59
CA GLU A 152 9.76 -6.37 -8.85
C GLU A 152 8.89 -6.32 -10.13
N GLY A 153 8.21 -5.18 -10.38
CA GLY A 153 7.23 -5.01 -11.47
C GLY A 153 7.76 -4.62 -12.86
N GLY A 154 9.07 -4.68 -13.09
CA GLY A 154 9.65 -4.57 -14.45
C GLY A 154 9.95 -3.16 -14.99
N GLY A 155 9.94 -2.11 -14.16
CA GLY A 155 10.38 -0.77 -14.59
C GLY A 155 11.90 -0.63 -14.71
N HIS A 156 12.62 -1.21 -13.75
CA HIS A 156 14.07 -1.38 -13.75
C HIS A 156 14.39 -2.60 -12.88
N PHE A 157 14.64 -3.76 -13.49
CA PHE A 157 15.19 -4.92 -12.77
C PHE A 157 16.65 -4.61 -12.40
N GLY A 158 16.82 -3.85 -11.33
CA GLY A 158 18.10 -3.49 -10.73
C GLY A 158 18.18 -4.01 -9.30
N ASP A 159 19.36 -3.88 -8.68
CA ASP A 159 19.60 -4.40 -7.34
C ASP A 159 18.61 -3.84 -6.30
N LEU A 160 18.29 -4.65 -5.28
CA LEU A 160 17.50 -4.23 -4.13
C LEU A 160 18.32 -3.26 -3.25
N ASP A 161 18.44 -2.00 -3.70
CA ASP A 161 19.24 -0.96 -3.02
C ASP A 161 18.52 -0.16 -1.91
N ASP A 162 17.27 -0.52 -1.56
CA ASP A 162 16.52 0.18 -0.51
C ASP A 162 16.64 -0.63 0.78
N PRO A 163 17.45 -0.20 1.76
CA PRO A 163 17.68 -0.96 2.98
C PRO A 163 16.40 -1.23 3.77
N ARG A 164 15.36 -0.40 3.63
CA ARG A 164 14.05 -0.59 4.29
C ARG A 164 13.30 -1.79 3.72
N TYR A 165 13.40 -2.01 2.42
CA TYR A 165 12.73 -3.12 1.74
C TYR A 165 13.53 -4.41 1.87
N VAL A 166 14.86 -4.34 1.77
CA VAL A 166 15.74 -5.49 2.06
C VAL A 166 15.52 -5.98 3.49
N GLU A 167 15.51 -5.06 4.46
CA GLU A 167 15.25 -5.42 5.86
C GLU A 167 13.87 -6.07 6.03
N LEU A 168 12.84 -5.64 5.31
CA LEU A 168 11.53 -6.31 5.35
C LEU A 168 11.60 -7.78 4.88
N LYS A 169 12.35 -8.07 3.80
CA LYS A 169 12.48 -9.44 3.26
C LYS A 169 13.42 -10.33 4.08
N GLU A 170 14.41 -9.73 4.73
CA GLU A 170 15.47 -10.45 5.45
C GLU A 170 15.29 -10.47 6.97
N ASP A 171 14.24 -9.84 7.52
CA ASP A 171 14.10 -9.68 8.98
C ASP A 171 14.00 -11.05 9.67
N LYS A 172 15.08 -11.48 10.30
CA LYS A 172 15.17 -12.75 11.02
C LYS A 172 14.28 -12.82 12.26
N ARG A 173 13.80 -11.67 12.77
CA ARG A 173 12.79 -11.63 13.85
C ARG A 173 11.43 -12.13 13.38
N LEU A 174 11.21 -12.16 12.08
CA LEU A 174 10.04 -12.77 11.49
C LEU A 174 10.09 -14.30 11.48
N SER A 175 11.11 -14.96 12.01
CA SER A 175 11.18 -16.42 11.99
C SER A 175 9.90 -17.05 12.58
N PRO A 176 9.14 -17.83 11.77
CA PRO A 176 9.49 -18.35 10.45
C PRO A 176 9.26 -17.35 9.30
N ASN A 177 10.19 -17.31 8.33
CA ASN A 177 10.13 -16.51 7.09
C ASN A 177 8.68 -16.26 6.63
N LEU A 178 8.31 -14.99 6.44
CA LEU A 178 6.97 -14.58 6.03
C LEU A 178 6.91 -14.40 4.52
N PRO A 179 6.62 -15.46 3.73
CA PRO A 179 6.58 -15.35 2.29
C PRO A 179 5.52 -14.35 1.86
N GLU A 180 5.87 -13.56 0.84
CA GLU A 180 4.96 -12.62 0.16
C GLU A 180 4.33 -11.56 1.07
N ILE A 181 4.95 -11.25 2.20
CA ILE A 181 4.46 -10.23 3.12
C ILE A 181 4.27 -8.87 2.42
N GLU A 182 5.19 -8.50 1.54
CA GLU A 182 5.13 -7.28 0.74
C GLU A 182 3.88 -7.25 -0.15
N SER A 183 3.50 -8.41 -0.70
CA SER A 183 2.35 -8.55 -1.58
C SER A 183 1.05 -8.42 -0.79
N ALA A 184 0.99 -9.03 0.40
CA ALA A 184 -0.15 -8.89 1.32
C ALA A 184 -0.30 -7.44 1.83
N MET A 185 0.81 -6.79 2.21
CA MET A 185 0.82 -5.37 2.60
C MET A 185 0.36 -4.47 1.45
N MET A 186 0.78 -4.75 0.21
CA MET A 186 0.35 -3.99 -0.95
C MET A 186 -1.14 -4.17 -1.25
N ARG A 187 -1.66 -5.39 -1.09
CA ARG A 187 -3.09 -5.64 -1.18
C ARG A 187 -3.89 -4.87 -0.13
N GLN A 188 -3.38 -4.76 1.10
CA GLN A 188 -3.97 -3.93 2.16
C GLN A 188 -4.04 -2.45 1.74
N ILE A 189 -2.95 -1.90 1.18
CA ILE A 189 -2.94 -0.51 0.66
C ILE A 189 -3.96 -0.34 -0.47
N GLY A 190 -4.12 -1.35 -1.34
CA GLY A 190 -5.14 -1.35 -2.39
C GLY A 190 -6.56 -1.25 -1.82
N TRP A 191 -6.84 -2.00 -0.73
CA TRP A 191 -8.12 -1.91 -0.01
C TRP A 191 -8.33 -0.53 0.61
N GLU A 192 -7.32 0.02 1.30
CA GLU A 192 -7.39 1.37 1.89
C GLU A 192 -7.78 2.44 0.86
N MET A 193 -7.20 2.34 -0.35
CA MET A 193 -7.49 3.25 -1.46
C MET A 193 -8.93 3.12 -1.96
N ILE A 194 -9.42 1.89 -2.14
CA ILE A 194 -10.81 1.64 -2.56
C ILE A 194 -11.78 2.22 -1.55
N MET A 195 -11.61 1.91 -0.25
CA MET A 195 -12.48 2.42 0.80
C MET A 195 -12.41 3.95 0.93
N THR A 196 -11.24 4.55 0.69
CA THR A 196 -11.07 6.02 0.66
C THR A 196 -11.94 6.66 -0.42
N PHE A 197 -12.07 6.03 -1.58
CA PHE A 197 -12.84 6.56 -2.70
C PHE A 197 -14.35 6.26 -2.58
N GLU A 198 -14.73 5.10 -2.07
CA GLU A 198 -16.14 4.71 -1.90
C GLU A 198 -16.88 5.58 -0.88
N ARG A 199 -16.21 6.07 0.17
CA ARG A 199 -16.80 6.99 1.15
C ARG A 199 -17.35 8.30 0.54
N ARG A 200 -16.95 8.65 -0.68
CA ARG A 200 -17.42 9.85 -1.40
C ARG A 200 -18.54 9.58 -2.42
N SER A 201 -18.97 8.33 -2.59
CA SER A 201 -20.08 7.96 -3.50
C SER A 201 -21.43 8.10 -2.82
#